data_AF-U9W0V6-F1
#
_entry.id   AF-U9W0V6-F1
#
_cell.length_a   1.000
_cell.length_b   1.000
_cell.length_c   1.000
_cell.angle_alpha   90.00
_cell.angle_beta   90.00
_cell.angle_gamma   90.00
#
_symmetry.space_group_name_H-M   'P 1'
#
loop_
_entity.id
_entity.type
_entity.pdbx_description
1 polymer ?
#
loop_
_entity_poly.entity_id
_entity_poly.type
_entity_poly.pdbx_seq_one_letter_code
_entity_poly.pdbx_strand_id
1 'polypeptide(L)'
;MSLQLTTRIYTRILDCGREEARLWHVLRAMDPQGTGKVLTTPAALAQLMDVGCSTVYRWLKNGLGTFWRGRRVVNDQTELYLSGIAQVVRSLSLGKLGAIAEVPISLLTRAGAKALSTQLDAQQRQRQAWWAANAEANRNARKFILKPWERVASAISTGANEGGEAKPFPKYALIDGQWQLPGTSLAGIRKQTDWKSDRTIQRRLSNTWRKERDLEPVAKLRVAEDLKDPALIYQLAQSGVGYFATDKRVYKVLPHTTGKYFVLLHNIYAEEYELLSCRRLRGKVKKMVERI
;
A
#
# COMPACT_ATOMS: atom_id res chain seq x y z
N MET A 1 -17.38 33.61 5.32
CA MET A 1 -16.86 32.24 5.16
C MET A 1 -16.33 32.09 3.74
N SER A 2 -15.01 32.08 3.54
CA SER A 2 -14.42 31.84 2.22
C SER A 2 -14.52 30.36 1.89
N LEU A 3 -15.36 29.98 0.93
CA LEU A 3 -15.38 28.62 0.39
C LEU A 3 -13.98 28.30 -0.17
N GLN A 4 -13.26 27.38 0.47
CA GLN A 4 -12.02 26.84 -0.06
C GLN A 4 -12.38 25.92 -1.23
N LEU A 5 -12.56 26.51 -2.41
CA LEU A 5 -12.79 25.75 -3.62
C LEU A 5 -11.53 24.94 -3.98
N THR A 6 -11.72 23.65 -4.20
CA THR A 6 -10.68 22.72 -4.66
C THR A 6 -10.98 22.26 -6.07
N THR A 7 -9.95 21.98 -6.85
CA THR A 7 -10.10 21.46 -8.21
C THR A 7 -9.12 20.36 -8.50
N ARG A 8 -9.53 19.40 -9.33
CA ARG A 8 -8.66 18.34 -9.82
C ARG A 8 -7.83 18.87 -10.97
N ILE A 9 -6.52 18.91 -10.78
CA ILE A 9 -5.58 19.39 -11.79
C ILE A 9 -4.92 18.24 -12.53
N TYR A 10 -4.63 18.50 -13.81
CA TYR A 10 -3.89 17.62 -14.70
C TYR A 10 -2.62 18.36 -15.12
N THR A 11 -1.46 17.94 -14.61
CA THR A 11 -0.23 18.74 -14.73
C THR A 11 0.16 19.02 -16.18
N ARG A 12 -0.09 18.10 -17.12
CA ARG A 12 0.21 18.33 -18.55
C ARG A 12 -0.73 19.31 -19.22
N ILE A 13 -1.98 19.38 -18.78
CA ILE A 13 -2.92 20.41 -19.26
C ILE A 13 -2.50 21.76 -18.66
N LEU A 14 -2.15 21.79 -17.38
CA LEU A 14 -1.73 23.02 -16.71
C LEU A 14 -0.40 23.59 -17.25
N ASP A 15 0.54 22.72 -17.62
CA ASP A 15 1.87 23.08 -18.12
C ASP A 15 1.94 23.20 -19.66
N CYS A 16 0.80 23.24 -20.36
CA CYS A 16 0.78 23.34 -21.83
C CYS A 16 1.16 24.73 -22.39
N GLY A 17 1.62 25.64 -21.54
CA GLY A 17 2.01 27.01 -21.92
C GLY A 17 0.83 27.93 -22.24
N ARG A 18 -0.42 27.49 -22.03
CA ARG A 18 -1.64 28.26 -22.30
C ARG A 18 -2.34 28.66 -21.02
N GLU A 19 -2.47 29.96 -20.77
CA GLU A 19 -3.17 30.49 -19.60
C GLU A 19 -4.66 30.14 -19.60
N GLU A 20 -5.25 29.89 -20.77
CA GLU A 20 -6.63 29.39 -20.89
C GLU A 20 -6.79 28.03 -20.19
N ALA A 21 -5.73 27.23 -20.09
CA ALA A 21 -5.75 25.97 -19.35
C ALA A 21 -5.86 26.19 -17.84
N ARG A 22 -5.22 27.24 -17.31
CA ARG A 22 -5.35 27.63 -15.90
C ARG A 22 -6.77 28.10 -15.61
N LEU A 23 -7.31 28.97 -16.47
CA LEU A 23 -8.70 29.41 -16.39
C LEU A 23 -9.68 28.23 -16.45
N TRP A 24 -9.44 27.24 -17.30
CA TRP A 24 -10.27 26.04 -17.40
C TRP A 24 -10.31 25.23 -16.08
N HIS A 25 -9.19 25.08 -15.39
CA HIS A 25 -9.15 24.41 -14.07
C HIS A 25 -9.89 25.20 -12.98
N VAL A 26 -9.84 26.53 -13.05
CA VAL A 26 -10.58 27.40 -12.14
C VAL A 26 -12.08 27.33 -12.39
N LEU A 27 -12.51 27.36 -13.65
CA LEU A 27 -13.92 27.18 -14.02
C LEU A 27 -14.46 25.80 -13.61
N ARG A 28 -13.65 24.74 -13.76
CA ARG A 28 -13.98 23.39 -13.26
C ARG A 28 -14.25 23.36 -11.76
N ALA A 29 -13.54 24.17 -10.99
CA ALA A 29 -13.72 24.28 -9.55
C ALA A 29 -15.06 24.94 -9.16
N MET A 30 -15.57 25.81 -10.04
CA MET A 30 -16.86 26.49 -9.88
C MET A 30 -18.06 25.60 -10.25
N ASP A 31 -17.81 24.43 -10.85
CA ASP A 31 -18.81 23.41 -11.19
C ASP A 31 -18.55 22.12 -10.40
N PRO A 32 -18.78 22.11 -9.07
CA PRO A 32 -18.53 20.95 -8.24
C PRO A 32 -19.40 19.74 -8.61
N GLN A 33 -20.54 19.97 -9.26
CA GLN A 33 -21.43 18.91 -9.75
C GLN A 33 -20.95 18.28 -11.07
N GLY A 34 -19.96 18.87 -11.75
CA GLY A 34 -19.40 18.33 -12.99
C GLY A 34 -20.36 18.38 -14.17
N THR A 35 -21.32 19.32 -14.16
CA THR A 35 -22.29 19.52 -15.24
C THR A 35 -21.64 19.95 -16.56
N GLY A 36 -20.41 20.46 -16.50
CA GLY A 36 -19.70 21.09 -17.61
C GLY A 36 -20.27 22.46 -17.96
N LYS A 37 -21.07 23.08 -17.09
CA LYS A 37 -21.70 24.38 -17.30
C LYS A 37 -21.33 25.34 -16.16
N VAL A 38 -20.81 26.51 -16.51
CA VAL A 38 -20.46 27.56 -15.53
C VAL A 38 -21.08 28.88 -15.95
N LEU A 39 -21.67 29.58 -14.99
CA LEU A 39 -22.21 30.92 -15.15
C LEU A 39 -21.35 31.88 -14.32
N THR A 40 -20.71 32.84 -14.96
CA THR A 40 -19.80 33.78 -14.28
C THR A 40 -19.66 35.10 -15.03
N THR A 41 -19.19 36.14 -14.35
CA THR A 41 -18.88 37.43 -14.98
C THR A 41 -17.39 37.54 -15.28
N PRO A 42 -16.98 38.22 -16.37
CA PRO A 42 -15.58 38.50 -16.64
C PRO A 42 -14.88 39.25 -15.50
N ALA A 43 -15.60 40.10 -14.77
CA ALA A 43 -15.10 40.82 -13.60
C ALA A 43 -14.78 39.88 -12.42
N ALA A 44 -15.64 38.90 -12.12
CA ALA A 44 -15.38 37.91 -11.09
C ALA A 44 -14.17 37.03 -11.43
N LEU A 45 -14.04 36.63 -12.70
CA LEU A 45 -12.88 35.88 -13.18
C LEU A 45 -11.59 36.71 -13.13
N ALA A 46 -11.66 37.99 -13.47
CA ALA A 46 -10.54 38.92 -13.40
C ALA A 46 -10.00 39.04 -11.96
N GLN A 47 -10.90 39.20 -10.99
CA GLN A 47 -10.54 39.25 -9.57
C GLN A 47 -9.96 37.92 -9.07
N LEU A 48 -10.56 36.79 -9.45
CA LEU A 48 -10.11 35.46 -9.01
C LEU A 48 -8.74 35.07 -9.59
N MET A 49 -8.46 35.50 -10.82
CA MET A 49 -7.24 35.16 -11.55
C MET A 49 -6.13 36.19 -11.40
N ASP A 50 -6.42 37.30 -10.71
CA ASP A 50 -5.55 38.46 -10.53
C ASP A 50 -5.04 39.04 -11.88
N VAL A 51 -5.99 39.30 -12.80
CA VAL A 51 -5.69 39.87 -14.13
C VAL A 51 -6.78 40.86 -14.56
N GLY A 52 -6.46 41.74 -15.51
CA GLY A 52 -7.45 42.66 -16.08
C GLY A 52 -8.56 41.97 -16.88
N CYS A 53 -9.77 42.54 -16.90
CA CYS A 53 -10.92 42.01 -17.65
C CYS A 53 -10.62 41.79 -19.14
N SER A 54 -9.82 42.67 -19.77
CA SER A 54 -9.40 42.52 -21.16
C SER A 54 -8.63 41.22 -21.43
N THR A 55 -7.80 40.81 -20.47
CA THR A 55 -7.08 39.54 -20.52
C THR A 55 -8.03 38.35 -20.41
N VAL A 56 -9.02 38.44 -19.52
CA VAL A 56 -10.08 37.42 -19.41
C VAL A 56 -10.86 37.30 -20.71
N TYR A 57 -11.32 38.41 -21.30
CA TYR A 57 -12.02 38.38 -22.59
C TYR A 57 -11.19 37.72 -23.69
N ARG A 58 -9.89 38.05 -23.75
CA ARG A 58 -8.95 37.42 -24.68
C ARG A 58 -8.86 35.92 -24.45
N TRP A 59 -8.68 35.48 -23.20
CA TRP A 59 -8.65 34.05 -22.87
C TRP A 59 -9.96 33.36 -23.24
N LEU A 60 -11.11 33.95 -22.89
CA LEU A 60 -12.45 33.45 -23.23
C LEU A 60 -12.69 33.33 -24.74
N LYS A 61 -12.06 34.17 -25.55
CA LYS A 61 -12.08 34.06 -27.01
C LYS A 61 -11.15 32.94 -27.48
N ASN A 62 -9.91 32.93 -27.03
CA ASN A 62 -8.84 32.02 -27.49
C ASN A 62 -9.05 30.55 -27.10
N GLY A 63 -9.70 30.28 -25.98
CA GLY A 63 -9.96 28.92 -25.52
C GLY A 63 -11.19 28.27 -26.15
N LEU A 64 -11.97 28.98 -26.98
CA LEU A 64 -13.13 28.43 -27.66
C LEU A 64 -12.72 27.30 -28.60
N GLY A 65 -13.47 26.19 -28.58
CA GLY A 65 -13.17 24.97 -29.35
C GLY A 65 -12.13 24.07 -28.70
N THR A 66 -11.33 24.58 -27.75
CA THR A 66 -10.36 23.78 -26.96
C THR A 66 -10.90 23.52 -25.55
N PHE A 67 -10.97 24.56 -24.74
CA PHE A 67 -11.29 24.49 -23.30
C PHE A 67 -12.79 24.62 -23.03
N TRP A 68 -13.54 25.29 -23.90
CA TRP A 68 -14.99 25.32 -23.89
C TRP A 68 -15.55 25.14 -25.30
N ARG A 69 -16.71 24.48 -25.38
CA ARG A 69 -17.42 24.17 -26.62
C ARG A 69 -18.32 25.30 -27.07
N GLY A 70 -18.78 26.11 -26.13
CA GLY A 70 -19.69 27.22 -26.40
C GLY A 70 -19.62 28.28 -25.32
N ARG A 71 -19.97 29.49 -25.73
CA ARG A 71 -20.11 30.66 -24.86
C ARG A 71 -21.41 31.37 -25.22
N ARG A 72 -22.22 31.70 -24.22
CA ARG A 72 -23.40 32.56 -24.38
C ARG A 72 -23.32 33.69 -23.38
N VAL A 73 -23.89 34.83 -23.75
CA VAL A 73 -24.07 35.95 -22.81
C VAL A 73 -25.56 35.98 -22.46
N VAL A 74 -25.86 35.89 -21.18
CA VAL A 74 -27.23 35.90 -20.64
C VAL A 74 -27.23 36.83 -19.44
N ASN A 75 -28.01 37.90 -19.48
CA ASN A 75 -28.16 38.87 -18.37
C ASN A 75 -26.82 39.34 -17.79
N ASP A 76 -25.92 39.86 -18.64
CA ASP A 76 -24.56 40.31 -18.31
C ASP A 76 -23.61 39.26 -17.74
N GLN A 77 -24.03 37.99 -17.71
CA GLN A 77 -23.22 36.86 -17.32
C GLN A 77 -22.79 36.06 -18.54
N THR A 78 -21.59 35.51 -18.46
CA THR A 78 -21.04 34.60 -19.47
C THR A 78 -21.32 33.17 -19.03
N GLU A 79 -22.20 32.52 -19.76
CA GLU A 79 -22.46 31.09 -19.68
C GLU A 79 -21.43 30.34 -20.54
N LEU A 80 -20.69 29.42 -19.93
CA LEU A 80 -19.65 28.63 -20.57
C LEU A 80 -19.97 27.14 -20.49
N TYR A 81 -19.85 26.46 -21.64
CA TYR A 81 -19.93 25.01 -21.73
C TYR A 81 -18.51 24.42 -21.79
N LEU A 82 -18.00 23.96 -20.67
CA LEU A 82 -16.65 23.41 -20.54
C LEU A 82 -16.48 22.15 -21.39
N SER A 83 -15.30 22.02 -21.98
CA SER A 83 -14.88 20.81 -22.69
C SER A 83 -14.54 19.69 -21.69
N GLY A 84 -14.85 18.45 -22.09
CA GLY A 84 -14.42 17.26 -21.35
C GLY A 84 -12.90 17.09 -21.40
N ILE A 85 -12.32 16.39 -20.40
CA ILE A 85 -10.87 16.19 -20.31
C ILE A 85 -10.33 15.53 -21.59
N ALA A 86 -11.01 14.49 -22.08
CA ALA A 86 -10.62 13.79 -23.31
C ALA A 86 -10.60 14.71 -24.54
N GLN A 87 -11.53 15.66 -24.62
CA GLN A 87 -11.56 16.65 -25.70
C GLN A 87 -10.39 17.63 -25.56
N VAL A 88 -10.16 18.17 -24.36
CA VAL A 88 -9.04 19.09 -24.10
C VAL A 88 -7.70 18.45 -24.43
N VAL A 89 -7.47 17.20 -24.00
CA VAL A 89 -6.26 16.43 -24.30
C VAL A 89 -6.07 16.25 -25.80
N ARG A 90 -7.13 15.91 -26.53
CA ARG A 90 -7.10 15.74 -27.99
C ARG A 90 -6.79 17.06 -28.70
N SER A 91 -7.47 18.14 -28.30
CA SER A 91 -7.28 19.48 -28.88
C SER A 91 -5.89 20.07 -28.61
N LEU A 92 -5.25 19.68 -27.51
CA LEU A 92 -3.89 20.09 -27.16
C LEU A 92 -2.82 19.09 -27.64
N SER A 93 -3.21 18.02 -28.35
CA SER A 93 -2.31 16.94 -28.79
C SER A 93 -1.46 16.36 -27.65
N LEU A 94 -2.01 16.32 -26.44
CA LEU A 94 -1.30 15.80 -25.27
C LEU A 94 -1.39 14.26 -25.27
N GLY A 95 -0.24 13.58 -25.27
CA GLY A 95 -0.21 12.11 -25.23
C GLY A 95 -0.59 11.52 -23.86
N LYS A 96 -0.45 12.29 -22.78
CA LYS A 96 -0.72 11.87 -21.39
C LYS A 96 -1.19 13.04 -20.53
N LEU A 97 -1.92 12.76 -19.46
CA LEU A 97 -2.45 13.77 -18.51
C LEU A 97 -1.42 14.29 -17.50
N GLY A 98 -0.33 13.56 -17.28
CA GLY A 98 0.64 13.84 -16.22
C GLY A 98 0.16 13.39 -14.84
N ALA A 99 0.70 14.02 -13.80
CA ALA A 99 0.22 13.85 -12.45
C ALA A 99 -1.18 14.46 -12.28
N ILE A 100 -1.97 13.81 -11.44
CA ILE A 100 -3.35 14.20 -11.13
C ILE A 100 -3.42 14.40 -9.61
N ALA A 101 -3.88 15.57 -9.18
CA ALA A 101 -4.04 15.90 -7.78
C ALA A 101 -5.23 16.84 -7.59
N GLU A 102 -5.85 16.79 -6.41
CA GLU A 102 -6.81 17.79 -5.98
C GLU A 102 -6.09 18.87 -5.19
N VAL A 103 -6.29 20.13 -5.59
CA VAL A 103 -5.57 21.27 -5.04
C VAL A 103 -6.52 22.45 -4.80
N PRO A 104 -6.28 23.27 -3.78
CA PRO A 104 -6.99 24.54 -3.60
C PRO A 104 -6.77 25.48 -4.80
N ILE A 105 -7.81 26.22 -5.22
CA ILE A 105 -7.69 27.23 -6.29
C ILE A 105 -6.64 28.28 -5.94
N SER A 106 -6.45 28.59 -4.66
CA SER A 106 -5.45 29.57 -4.20
C SER A 106 -4.01 29.24 -4.63
N LEU A 107 -3.72 27.97 -4.95
CA LEU A 107 -2.41 27.55 -5.47
C LEU A 107 -2.29 27.71 -7.00
N LEU A 108 -3.37 28.01 -7.71
CA LEU A 108 -3.41 28.24 -9.16
C LEU A 108 -3.13 29.69 -9.56
N THR A 109 -2.23 30.34 -8.83
CA THR A 109 -1.63 31.62 -9.26
C THR A 109 -0.73 31.39 -10.47
N ARG A 110 -0.35 32.46 -11.18
CA ARG A 110 0.48 32.35 -12.38
C ARG A 110 1.82 31.65 -12.10
N ALA A 111 2.51 32.06 -11.02
CA ALA A 111 3.75 31.42 -10.59
C ALA A 111 3.50 30.06 -9.92
N GLY A 112 2.42 29.97 -9.11
CA GLY A 112 2.07 28.77 -8.36
C GLY A 112 1.71 27.58 -9.25
N ALA A 113 0.96 27.79 -10.33
CA ALA A 113 0.50 26.73 -11.22
C ALA A 113 1.65 25.93 -11.84
N LYS A 114 2.72 26.61 -12.30
CA LYS A 114 3.88 25.95 -12.90
C LYS A 114 4.77 25.27 -11.86
N ALA A 115 4.96 25.90 -10.70
CA ALA A 115 5.68 25.28 -9.59
C ALA A 115 4.96 24.00 -9.11
N LEU A 116 3.64 24.08 -8.99
CA LEU A 116 2.77 22.97 -8.59
C LEU A 116 2.78 21.83 -9.61
N SER A 117 2.70 22.14 -10.91
CA SER A 117 2.77 21.10 -11.95
C SER A 117 4.10 20.35 -11.89
N THR A 118 5.21 21.08 -11.73
CA THR A 118 6.56 20.53 -11.63
C THR A 118 6.72 19.68 -10.37
N GLN A 119 6.24 20.16 -9.23
CA GLN A 119 6.31 19.44 -7.95
C GLN A 119 5.51 18.14 -8.01
N LEU A 120 4.30 18.16 -8.56
CA LEU A 120 3.46 16.98 -8.66
C LEU A 120 4.02 15.95 -9.65
N ASP A 121 4.52 16.40 -10.80
CA ASP A 121 5.21 15.52 -11.75
C ASP A 121 6.47 14.90 -11.13
N ALA A 122 7.26 15.67 -10.38
CA ALA A 122 8.42 15.16 -9.66
C ALA A 122 8.03 14.13 -8.60
N GLN A 123 7.00 14.40 -7.80
CA GLN A 123 6.50 13.47 -6.80
C GLN A 123 5.95 12.18 -7.45
N GLN A 124 5.23 12.28 -8.56
CA GLN A 124 4.73 11.11 -9.28
C GLN A 124 5.89 10.30 -9.87
N ARG A 125 6.90 10.94 -10.46
CA ARG A 125 8.11 10.28 -10.96
C ARG A 125 8.90 9.62 -9.84
N GLN A 126 9.02 10.26 -8.67
CA GLN A 126 9.64 9.66 -7.49
C GLN A 126 8.89 8.42 -7.03
N ARG A 127 7.54 8.45 -6.99
CA ARG A 127 6.73 7.26 -6.67
C ARG A 127 6.88 6.16 -7.72
N GLN A 128 6.90 6.51 -9.01
CA GLN A 128 7.13 5.56 -10.09
C GLN A 128 8.53 4.96 -10.02
N ALA A 129 9.56 5.76 -9.76
CA ALA A 129 10.93 5.30 -9.56
C ALA A 129 11.05 4.43 -8.31
N TRP A 130 10.38 4.78 -7.20
CA TRP A 130 10.31 3.95 -6.01
C TRP A 130 9.61 2.62 -6.28
N TRP A 131 8.48 2.63 -7.01
CA TRP A 131 7.79 1.41 -7.42
C TRP A 131 8.59 0.58 -8.41
N ALA A 132 9.28 1.20 -9.38
CA ALA A 132 10.15 0.53 -10.33
C ALA A 132 11.36 -0.07 -9.61
N ALA A 133 12.05 0.71 -8.77
CA ALA A 133 13.14 0.24 -7.92
C ALA A 133 12.68 -0.86 -6.98
N ASN A 134 11.47 -0.79 -6.40
CA ASN A 134 10.92 -1.86 -5.58
C ASN A 134 10.41 -3.06 -6.39
N ALA A 135 10.00 -2.88 -7.63
CA ALA A 135 9.63 -3.97 -8.53
C ALA A 135 10.89 -4.71 -9.01
N GLU A 136 11.94 -3.98 -9.37
CA GLU A 136 13.25 -4.49 -9.80
C GLU A 136 14.08 -5.04 -8.63
N ALA A 137 14.01 -4.43 -7.44
CA ALA A 137 14.57 -4.96 -6.21
C ALA A 137 13.91 -6.30 -5.81
N ASN A 138 12.88 -6.77 -6.53
CA ASN A 138 12.11 -7.95 -6.18
C ASN A 138 12.12 -9.06 -7.22
N ARG A 139 13.32 -9.62 -7.44
CA ARG A 139 13.52 -11.04 -7.14
C ARG A 139 14.58 -11.30 -6.05
N ASN A 140 15.68 -10.56 -6.02
CA ASN A 140 16.81 -10.85 -5.11
C ASN A 140 17.03 -9.88 -3.94
N ALA A 141 16.54 -8.63 -3.99
CA ALA A 141 16.69 -7.65 -2.91
C ALA A 141 15.48 -7.58 -1.94
N ARG A 142 14.47 -8.43 -2.15
CA ARG A 142 13.56 -8.93 -1.10
C ARG A 142 14.27 -9.82 -0.06
N LYS A 143 15.59 -9.99 -0.17
CA LYS A 143 16.44 -10.54 0.89
C LYS A 143 16.50 -9.56 2.07
N PHE A 144 15.71 -9.86 3.09
CA PHE A 144 15.98 -9.60 4.52
C PHE A 144 16.95 -8.46 4.83
N ILE A 145 16.42 -7.28 5.16
CA ILE A 145 17.12 -6.33 6.03
C ILE A 145 16.62 -6.60 7.45
N LEU A 146 17.09 -7.69 8.05
CA LEU A 146 17.26 -7.70 9.50
C LEU A 146 18.66 -7.20 9.75
N LYS A 147 18.79 -6.07 10.45
CA LYS A 147 20.11 -5.58 10.85
C LYS A 147 20.77 -6.62 11.75
N PRO A 148 22.09 -6.80 11.72
CA PRO A 148 22.77 -7.85 12.49
C PRO A 148 22.43 -7.89 13.99
N TRP A 149 22.10 -6.75 14.61
CA TRP A 149 21.65 -6.68 16.00
C TRP A 149 20.16 -6.95 16.21
N GLU A 150 19.32 -6.85 15.18
CA GLU A 150 17.93 -7.32 15.20
C GLU A 150 17.85 -8.86 15.11
N ARG A 151 18.96 -9.52 14.72
CA ARG A 151 19.13 -10.97 14.89
C ARG A 151 19.32 -11.36 16.37
N VAL A 152 19.65 -10.41 17.26
CA VAL A 152 20.09 -10.69 18.65
C VAL A 152 18.93 -10.80 19.65
N ALA A 153 17.69 -10.45 19.30
CA ALA A 153 16.54 -10.81 20.15
C ALA A 153 16.09 -12.29 20.02
N SER A 154 16.78 -13.10 19.21
CA SER A 154 16.44 -14.52 18.97
C SER A 154 17.60 -15.50 19.16
N ALA A 155 18.70 -15.04 19.74
CA ALA A 155 19.86 -15.86 20.05
C ALA A 155 20.20 -15.71 21.54
N ILE A 156 19.62 -16.56 22.38
CA ILE A 156 20.26 -17.28 23.50
C ILE A 156 19.14 -18.11 24.16
N SER A 157 19.18 -19.42 23.94
CA SER A 157 18.84 -20.42 24.98
C SER A 157 19.47 -21.73 24.55
N THR A 158 20.74 -21.90 24.90
CA THR A 158 21.31 -23.21 25.15
C THR A 158 20.70 -23.73 26.44
N GLY A 159 19.69 -24.59 26.33
CA GLY A 159 19.18 -25.41 27.42
C GLY A 159 19.33 -26.86 27.04
N ALA A 160 20.18 -27.60 27.75
CA ALA A 160 20.31 -29.04 27.61
C ALA A 160 19.04 -29.71 28.15
N ASN A 161 18.46 -30.65 27.41
CA ASN A 161 17.60 -31.67 28.00
C ASN A 161 18.49 -32.74 28.66
N GLU A 162 17.92 -33.53 29.56
CA GLU A 162 18.52 -34.61 30.38
C GLU A 162 19.30 -35.72 29.60
N GLY A 163 19.51 -35.57 28.29
CA GLY A 163 20.26 -36.48 27.42
C GLY A 163 21.36 -35.82 26.57
N GLY A 164 21.83 -34.62 26.90
CA GLY A 164 23.07 -34.04 26.36
C GLY A 164 23.07 -33.55 24.89
N GLU A 165 22.08 -33.90 24.07
CA GLU A 165 22.01 -33.39 22.69
C GLU A 165 21.38 -31.99 22.60
N ALA A 166 22.17 -31.01 22.17
CA ALA A 166 21.72 -29.65 21.89
C ALA A 166 20.82 -29.62 20.63
N LYS A 167 19.50 -29.67 20.81
CA LYS A 167 18.54 -29.40 19.73
C LYS A 167 18.25 -27.90 19.64
N PRO A 168 18.48 -27.23 18.50
CA PRO A 168 18.12 -25.82 18.35
C PRO A 168 16.59 -25.66 18.44
N PHE A 169 16.12 -24.85 19.39
CA PHE A 169 14.72 -24.45 19.47
C PHE A 169 14.29 -23.72 18.19
N PRO A 170 13.03 -23.87 17.73
CA PRO A 170 12.53 -23.13 16.58
C PRO A 170 12.52 -21.63 16.91
N LYS A 171 13.40 -20.87 16.24
CA LYS A 171 13.54 -19.42 16.38
C LYS A 171 12.19 -18.74 16.10
N TYR A 172 11.71 -17.94 17.04
CA TYR A 172 10.47 -17.17 16.87
C TYR A 172 10.81 -15.80 16.29
N ALA A 173 9.98 -15.28 15.39
CA ALA A 173 10.01 -13.90 14.91
C ALA A 173 8.79 -13.18 15.48
N LEU A 174 9.03 -12.16 16.31
CA LEU A 174 7.99 -11.37 16.94
C LEU A 174 7.62 -10.20 16.03
N ILE A 175 6.34 -10.07 15.72
CA ILE A 175 5.83 -9.06 14.80
C ILE A 175 5.02 -8.04 15.59
N ASP A 176 5.45 -6.78 15.55
CA ASP A 176 4.63 -5.65 15.99
C ASP A 176 3.59 -5.31 14.90
N GLY A 177 2.39 -4.89 15.28
CA GLY A 177 1.17 -4.87 14.45
C GLY A 177 1.21 -4.01 13.17
N GLN A 178 2.35 -3.39 12.85
CA GLN A 178 2.60 -2.63 11.62
C GLN A 178 3.38 -3.42 10.54
N TRP A 179 3.80 -4.65 10.83
CA TRP A 179 4.65 -5.44 9.93
C TRP A 179 3.84 -6.28 8.93
N GLN A 180 4.13 -6.12 7.62
CA GLN A 180 3.61 -6.99 6.57
C GLN A 180 4.57 -8.17 6.34
N LEU A 181 4.07 -9.40 6.47
CA LEU A 181 4.82 -10.64 6.26
C LEU A 181 5.20 -10.85 4.78
N PRO A 182 6.49 -10.94 4.41
CA PRO A 182 6.88 -11.30 3.05
C PRO A 182 6.88 -12.82 2.84
N GLY A 183 6.40 -13.27 1.67
CA GLY A 183 6.47 -14.68 1.28
C GLY A 183 5.58 -15.08 0.09
N THR A 184 6.11 -15.87 -0.85
CA THR A 184 5.33 -16.49 -1.93
C THR A 184 4.40 -17.56 -1.37
N SER A 185 3.12 -17.47 -1.70
CA SER A 185 2.14 -18.52 -1.40
C SER A 185 2.55 -19.87 -2.01
N LEU A 186 1.91 -20.97 -1.59
CA LEU A 186 2.03 -22.30 -2.24
C LEU A 186 1.94 -22.21 -3.77
N ALA A 187 1.10 -21.30 -4.28
CA ALA A 187 0.95 -21.03 -5.71
C ALA A 187 2.19 -20.38 -6.35
N GLY A 188 2.93 -19.56 -5.60
CA GLY A 188 4.22 -18.99 -6.03
C GLY A 188 5.32 -20.05 -6.15
N ILE A 189 5.39 -20.98 -5.19
CA ILE A 189 6.36 -22.09 -5.23
C ILE A 189 6.08 -23.04 -6.38
N ARG A 190 4.80 -23.34 -6.63
CA ARG A 190 4.40 -24.16 -7.79
C ARG A 190 4.85 -23.56 -9.13
N LYS A 191 4.96 -22.22 -9.22
CA LYS A 191 5.45 -21.54 -10.43
C LYS A 191 6.97 -21.53 -10.57
N GLN A 192 7.71 -21.76 -9.48
CA GLN A 192 9.17 -21.72 -9.44
C GLN A 192 9.82 -23.10 -9.35
N THR A 193 9.05 -24.13 -9.04
CA THR A 193 9.50 -25.51 -8.90
C THR A 193 8.77 -26.42 -9.87
N ASP A 194 9.32 -27.59 -10.11
CA ASP A 194 8.66 -28.69 -10.83
C ASP A 194 7.58 -29.41 -9.99
N TRP A 195 7.29 -28.91 -8.77
CA TRP A 195 6.41 -29.57 -7.81
C TRP A 195 4.93 -29.28 -8.11
N LYS A 196 4.32 -30.19 -8.87
CA LYS A 196 2.97 -30.00 -9.45
C LYS A 196 1.80 -29.86 -8.47
N SER A 197 1.95 -30.14 -7.17
CA SER A 197 0.84 -30.09 -6.21
C SER A 197 1.23 -29.55 -4.83
N ASP A 198 0.28 -28.87 -4.15
CA ASP A 198 0.47 -28.33 -2.80
C ASP A 198 0.85 -29.43 -1.80
N ARG A 199 0.34 -30.65 -1.99
CA ARG A 199 0.69 -31.81 -1.17
C ARG A 199 2.14 -32.22 -1.35
N THR A 200 2.66 -32.17 -2.59
CA THR A 200 4.06 -32.46 -2.89
C THR A 200 4.98 -31.39 -2.33
N ILE A 201 4.62 -30.12 -2.50
CA ILE A 201 5.36 -28.96 -1.94
C ILE A 201 5.45 -29.09 -0.41
N GLN A 202 4.32 -29.27 0.27
CA GLN A 202 4.27 -29.45 1.73
C GLN A 202 5.01 -30.69 2.22
N ARG A 203 5.02 -31.78 1.45
CA ARG A 203 5.76 -33.00 1.80
C ARG A 203 7.27 -32.77 1.69
N ARG A 204 7.74 -32.15 0.60
CA ARG A 204 9.17 -31.87 0.37
C ARG A 204 9.76 -30.85 1.34
N LEU A 205 8.92 -29.96 1.88
CA LEU A 205 9.30 -28.99 2.91
C LEU A 205 9.15 -29.53 4.34
N SER A 206 8.66 -30.76 4.51
CA SER A 206 8.58 -31.40 5.82
C SER A 206 9.95 -31.89 6.27
N ASN A 207 10.44 -31.40 7.41
CA ASN A 207 11.70 -31.88 7.98
C ASN A 207 11.68 -33.38 8.31
N THR A 208 10.51 -33.98 8.57
CA THR A 208 10.40 -35.44 8.76
C THR A 208 10.74 -36.18 7.46
N TRP A 209 10.14 -35.76 6.35
CA TRP A 209 10.36 -36.37 5.03
C TRP A 209 11.79 -36.12 4.51
N ARG A 210 12.36 -34.96 4.82
CA ARG A 210 13.76 -34.64 4.49
C ARG A 210 14.74 -35.49 5.28
N LYS A 211 14.52 -35.66 6.60
CA LYS A 211 15.33 -36.55 7.44
C LYS A 211 15.26 -38.02 7.01
N GLU A 212 14.08 -38.52 6.64
CA GLU A 212 13.92 -39.87 6.07
C GLU A 212 14.71 -40.09 4.77
N ARG A 213 15.22 -39.02 4.15
CA ARG A 213 15.96 -39.03 2.88
C ARG A 213 17.34 -38.38 2.98
N ASP A 214 17.85 -38.22 4.20
CA ASP A 214 19.16 -37.62 4.47
C ASP A 214 19.37 -36.23 3.85
N LEU A 215 18.28 -35.46 3.73
CA LEU A 215 18.32 -34.08 3.27
C LEU A 215 18.40 -33.14 4.47
N GLU A 216 19.18 -32.05 4.32
CA GLU A 216 19.30 -31.03 5.36
C GLU A 216 17.92 -30.49 5.77
N PRO A 217 17.65 -30.38 7.09
CA PRO A 217 16.38 -29.88 7.58
C PRO A 217 16.25 -28.39 7.26
N VAL A 218 15.06 -28.00 6.79
CA VAL A 218 14.77 -26.59 6.51
C VAL A 218 14.59 -25.86 7.85
N ALA A 219 15.36 -24.79 8.04
CA ALA A 219 15.20 -23.92 9.20
C ALA A 219 13.81 -23.28 9.20
N LYS A 220 13.10 -23.42 10.31
CA LYS A 220 11.71 -22.98 10.47
C LYS A 220 11.62 -21.85 11.49
N LEU A 221 11.29 -20.66 11.01
CA LEU A 221 10.96 -19.50 11.84
C LEU A 221 9.47 -19.51 12.15
N ARG A 222 9.09 -19.31 13.41
CA ARG A 222 7.67 -19.22 13.79
C ARG A 222 7.29 -17.77 14.03
N VAL A 223 6.29 -17.29 13.31
CA VAL A 223 5.77 -15.93 13.50
C VAL A 223 4.82 -15.92 14.69
N ALA A 224 5.11 -15.04 15.63
CA ALA A 224 4.30 -14.82 16.80
C ALA A 224 3.93 -13.33 16.94
N GLU A 225 2.73 -13.08 17.42
CA GLU A 225 2.23 -11.74 17.77
C GLU A 225 1.95 -11.71 19.28
N ASP A 226 2.22 -10.57 19.92
CA ASP A 226 1.92 -10.37 21.34
C ASP A 226 0.42 -10.46 21.58
N LEU A 227 0.02 -11.38 22.46
CA LEU A 227 -1.36 -11.50 22.89
C LEU A 227 -1.62 -10.41 23.94
N LYS A 228 -2.44 -9.42 23.58
CA LYS A 228 -2.84 -8.31 24.46
C LYS A 228 -4.20 -8.50 25.12
N ASP A 229 -4.97 -9.50 24.69
CA ASP A 229 -6.32 -9.77 25.18
C ASP A 229 -6.30 -10.51 26.54
N PRO A 230 -6.75 -9.89 27.64
CA PRO A 230 -6.72 -10.48 28.98
C PRO A 230 -7.53 -11.77 29.11
N ALA A 231 -8.65 -11.91 28.38
CA ALA A 231 -9.51 -13.08 28.47
C ALA A 231 -8.83 -14.32 27.86
N LEU A 232 -8.16 -14.15 26.72
CA LEU A 232 -7.40 -15.21 26.06
C LEU A 232 -6.11 -15.56 26.83
N ILE A 233 -5.49 -14.56 27.47
CA ILE A 233 -4.36 -14.76 28.37
C ILE A 233 -4.77 -15.68 29.54
N TYR A 234 -5.90 -15.39 30.18
CA TYR A 234 -6.42 -16.18 31.30
C TYR A 234 -6.71 -17.63 30.89
N GLN A 235 -7.39 -17.84 29.75
CA GLN A 235 -7.65 -19.18 29.21
C GLN A 235 -6.36 -19.96 28.91
N LEU A 236 -5.35 -19.28 28.37
CA LEU A 236 -4.06 -19.91 28.07
C LEU A 236 -3.26 -20.24 29.34
N ALA A 237 -3.35 -19.42 30.39
CA ALA A 237 -2.76 -19.71 31.69
C ALA A 237 -3.44 -20.91 32.36
N GLN A 238 -4.75 -21.05 32.21
CA GLN A 238 -5.53 -22.18 32.74
C GLN A 238 -5.31 -23.49 31.98
N SER A 239 -4.77 -23.47 30.76
CA SER A 239 -4.68 -24.68 29.95
C SER A 239 -3.64 -25.70 30.44
N GLY A 240 -2.76 -25.33 31.39
CA GLY A 240 -1.79 -26.22 32.05
C GLY A 240 -0.62 -26.71 31.17
N VAL A 241 -0.83 -26.86 29.86
CA VAL A 241 0.16 -27.38 28.90
C VAL A 241 0.91 -26.27 28.18
N GLY A 242 0.59 -25.00 28.45
CA GLY A 242 1.22 -23.84 27.82
C GLY A 242 0.82 -23.63 26.35
N TYR A 243 -0.26 -24.29 25.89
CA TYR A 243 -0.84 -24.12 24.56
C TYR A 243 -2.37 -24.11 24.63
N PHE A 244 -3.00 -23.35 23.72
CA PHE A 244 -4.44 -23.33 23.52
C PHE A 244 -4.73 -23.14 22.02
N ALA A 245 -5.84 -23.67 21.50
CA ALA A 245 -6.19 -23.54 20.08
C ALA A 245 -7.67 -23.21 19.89
N THR A 246 -7.94 -22.15 19.14
CA THR A 246 -9.28 -21.84 18.63
C THR A 246 -9.42 -22.34 17.19
N ASP A 247 -10.61 -22.20 16.62
CA ASP A 247 -10.85 -22.56 15.22
C ASP A 247 -9.95 -21.80 14.24
N LYS A 248 -9.54 -20.59 14.61
CA LYS A 248 -8.73 -19.71 13.77
C LYS A 248 -7.25 -19.68 14.15
N ARG A 249 -6.85 -19.83 15.43
CA ARG A 249 -5.49 -19.51 15.89
C ARG A 249 -4.95 -20.52 16.91
N VAL A 250 -3.62 -20.57 17.07
CA VAL A 250 -2.95 -21.29 18.17
C VAL A 250 -2.27 -20.27 19.07
N TYR A 251 -2.41 -20.44 20.37
CA TYR A 251 -1.83 -19.61 21.41
C TYR A 251 -0.79 -20.43 22.17
N LYS A 252 0.32 -19.79 22.58
CA LYS A 252 1.42 -20.46 23.29
C LYS A 252 2.01 -19.54 24.36
N VAL A 253 2.33 -20.13 25.52
CA VAL A 253 3.20 -19.54 26.55
C VAL A 253 4.66 -19.82 26.19
N LEU A 254 5.49 -18.79 26.09
CA LEU A 254 6.93 -18.99 25.92
C LEU A 254 7.56 -19.36 27.27
N PRO A 255 8.32 -20.47 27.34
CA PRO A 255 8.81 -21.02 28.61
C PRO A 255 9.84 -20.13 29.34
N HIS A 256 10.31 -19.04 28.72
CA HIS A 256 11.41 -18.21 29.25
C HIS A 256 11.04 -16.74 29.49
N THR A 257 9.78 -16.36 29.26
CA THR A 257 9.30 -15.00 29.55
C THR A 257 8.11 -15.07 30.50
N THR A 258 8.36 -14.81 31.78
CA THR A 258 7.30 -14.62 32.77
C THR A 258 6.37 -13.50 32.30
N GLY A 259 5.09 -13.83 32.05
CA GLY A 259 4.03 -12.86 31.77
C GLY A 259 3.84 -12.42 30.31
N LYS A 260 4.57 -13.00 29.34
CA LYS A 260 4.31 -12.72 27.91
C LYS A 260 3.65 -13.90 27.21
N TYR A 261 2.50 -13.63 26.60
CA TYR A 261 1.66 -14.59 25.89
C TYR A 261 1.63 -14.23 24.42
N PHE A 262 1.61 -15.23 23.53
CA PHE A 262 1.70 -14.98 22.10
C PHE A 262 0.73 -15.83 21.29
N VAL A 263 0.30 -15.25 20.17
CA VAL A 263 -0.49 -15.91 19.13
C VAL A 263 0.45 -16.39 18.04
N LEU A 264 0.43 -17.68 17.73
CA LEU A 264 1.16 -18.24 16.60
C LEU A 264 0.35 -18.07 15.32
N LEU A 265 0.88 -17.27 14.40
CA LEU A 265 0.21 -16.93 13.16
C LEU A 265 0.59 -17.92 12.05
N HIS A 266 1.87 -17.92 11.66
CA HIS A 266 2.38 -18.66 10.51
C HIS A 266 3.77 -19.23 10.79
N ASN A 267 4.18 -20.16 9.94
CA ASN A 267 5.57 -20.60 9.90
C ASN A 267 6.23 -20.09 8.63
N ILE A 268 7.48 -19.70 8.74
CA ILE A 268 8.38 -19.24 7.68
C ILE A 268 9.46 -20.30 7.49
N TYR A 269 9.70 -20.72 6.25
CA TYR A 269 10.72 -21.71 5.88
C TYR A 269 11.86 -21.08 5.05
N ALA A 270 13.06 -21.64 5.16
CA ALA A 270 14.32 -21.00 4.77
C ALA A 270 14.61 -20.87 3.26
N GLU A 271 13.98 -21.62 2.36
CA GLU A 271 14.23 -21.47 0.91
C GLU A 271 13.46 -20.26 0.30
N GLU A 272 13.52 -19.10 0.96
CA GLU A 272 13.04 -17.78 0.51
C GLU A 272 11.59 -17.37 0.90
N TYR A 273 11.12 -17.96 2.02
CA TYR A 273 10.05 -17.46 2.93
C TYR A 273 8.60 -17.80 2.57
N GLU A 274 8.28 -19.08 2.43
CA GLU A 274 6.90 -19.55 2.37
C GLU A 274 6.14 -19.37 3.69
N LEU A 275 4.91 -18.86 3.63
CA LEU A 275 3.96 -18.84 4.75
C LEU A 275 3.07 -20.09 4.72
N LEU A 276 3.23 -20.96 5.72
CA LEU A 276 2.31 -22.08 5.92
C LEU A 276 1.42 -21.86 7.15
N SER A 277 0.11 -22.07 6.95
CA SER A 277 -0.90 -21.99 8.01
C SER A 277 -0.59 -22.98 9.14
N CYS A 278 -0.87 -22.56 10.38
CA CYS A 278 -0.73 -23.42 11.57
C CYS A 278 -1.81 -24.51 11.68
N ARG A 279 -2.53 -24.88 10.60
CA ARG A 279 -3.69 -25.81 10.63
C ARG A 279 -3.36 -27.17 11.23
N ARG A 280 -2.21 -27.78 10.88
CA ARG A 280 -1.78 -29.06 11.45
C ARG A 280 -1.40 -28.94 12.93
N LEU A 281 -0.81 -27.81 13.33
CA LEU A 281 -0.49 -27.55 14.73
C LEU A 281 -1.78 -27.38 15.54
N ARG A 282 -2.79 -26.66 15.02
CA ARG A 282 -4.14 -26.59 15.62
C ARG A 282 -4.70 -27.99 15.85
N GLY A 283 -4.68 -28.85 14.84
CA GLY A 283 -5.18 -30.22 14.96
C GLY A 283 -4.42 -31.06 16.00
N LYS A 284 -3.09 -30.91 16.10
CA LYS A 284 -2.29 -31.59 17.13
C LYS A 284 -2.57 -31.06 18.53
N VAL A 285 -2.67 -29.74 18.70
CA VAL A 285 -2.99 -29.12 19.99
C VAL A 285 -4.40 -29.47 20.44
N LYS A 286 -5.40 -29.40 19.55
CA LYS A 286 -6.77 -29.85 19.87
C LYS A 286 -6.80 -31.29 20.38
N LYS A 287 -6.16 -32.22 19.65
CA LYS A 287 -6.03 -33.62 20.09
C LYS A 287 -5.27 -33.81 21.39
N MET A 288 -4.34 -32.92 21.73
CA MET A 288 -3.55 -33.00 22.96
C MET A 288 -4.35 -32.47 24.15
N VAL A 289 -5.14 -31.42 23.94
CA VAL A 289 -6.06 -30.85 24.94
C VAL A 289 -7.26 -31.78 25.16
N GLU A 290 -7.78 -32.44 24.13
CA GLU A 290 -8.89 -33.41 24.23
C GLU A 290 -8.50 -34.74 24.90
N ARG A 291 -7.20 -34.99 25.10
CA ARG A 291 -6.68 -36.22 25.74
C ARG A 291 -6.40 -36.06 27.23
N ILE A 292 -6.63 -34.86 27.76
CA ILE A 292 -6.53 -34.49 29.18
C ILE A 292 -7.96 -34.29 29.68
#